data_AF-A0A349A6B5-F1
#
_entry.id   AF-A0A349A6B5-F1
#
_cell.length_a   1.000
_cell.length_b   1.000
_cell.length_c   1.000
_cell.angle_alpha   90.00
_cell.angle_beta   90.00
_cell.angle_gamma   90.00
#
_symmetry.space_group_name_H-M   'P 1'
#
loop_
_entity.id
_entity.type
_entity.pdbx_description
1 polymer ?
#
loop_
_entity_poly.entity_id
_entity_poly.type
_entity_poly.pdbx_seq_one_letter_code
_entity_poly.pdbx_strand_id
1 'polypeptide(L)' 'AALADGIRRAGHRNVQYIGDFKAIVEDLIRTAQPSDVILTLGAGNVLKIGEAFLARNK' A
#
# COMPACT_ATOMS: atom_id res chain seq x y z
N ALA A 1 1.32 1.56 -14.04
CA ALA A 1 0.28 0.53 -14.29
C ALA A 1 0.83 -0.80 -14.83
N ALA A 2 1.66 -0.80 -15.89
CA ALA A 2 2.12 -2.03 -16.56
C ALA A 2 2.69 -3.14 -15.66
N LEU A 3 3.49 -2.81 -14.63
CA LEU A 3 4.01 -3.79 -13.67
C LEU A 3 2.88 -4.45 -12.86
N ALA A 4 1.97 -3.66 -12.30
CA ALA A 4 0.82 -4.16 -11.55
C ALA A 4 -0.04 -5.09 -12.42
N ASP A 5 -0.25 -4.73 -13.69
CA ASP A 5 -1.00 -5.55 -14.64
C ASP A 5 -0.27 -6.87 -14.96
N GLY A 6 1.07 -6.83 -15.08
CA GLY A 6 1.90 -8.01 -15.24
C GLY A 6 1.77 -8.97 -14.05
N ILE A 7 1.85 -8.46 -12.82
CA ILE A 7 1.71 -9.26 -11.59
C ILE A 7 0.31 -9.88 -11.50
N ARG A 8 -0.75 -9.14 -11.88
CA ARG A 8 -2.11 -9.71 -11.95
C ARG A 8 -2.23 -10.84 -12.96
N ARG A 9 -1.66 -10.67 -14.16
CA ARG A 9 -1.64 -11.72 -15.19
C ARG A 9 -0.86 -12.97 -14.75
N ALA A 10 0.14 -12.80 -13.88
CA ALA A 10 0.89 -13.91 -13.29
C ALA A 10 0.10 -14.70 -12.20
N GLY A 11 -1.12 -14.27 -11.85
CA GLY A 11 -2.04 -15.00 -10.96
C GLY A 11 -2.33 -14.33 -9.61
N HIS A 12 -1.62 -13.25 -9.26
CA HIS A 12 -1.85 -12.51 -8.01
C HIS A 12 -3.00 -11.52 -8.17
N ARG A 13 -4.19 -11.88 -7.67
CA ARG A 13 -5.43 -11.13 -7.94
C ARG A 13 -5.53 -9.80 -7.19
N ASN A 14 -4.89 -9.68 -6.03
CA ASN A 14 -5.01 -8.50 -5.17
C ASN A 14 -3.79 -7.58 -5.28
N VAL A 15 -3.65 -6.94 -6.44
CA VAL A 15 -2.61 -5.93 -6.68
C VAL A 15 -3.29 -4.66 -7.14
N GLN A 16 -2.83 -3.51 -6.65
CA GLN A 16 -3.35 -2.21 -7.05
C GLN A 16 -2.18 -1.27 -7.37
N TYR A 17 -2.33 -0.48 -8.44
CA TYR A 17 -1.44 0.63 -8.72
C TYR A 17 -2.12 1.90 -8.21
N ILE A 18 -1.50 2.56 -7.24
CA ILE A 18 -1.96 3.83 -6.68
C ILE A 18 -0.82 4.82 -6.88
N GLY A 19 -1.05 5.82 -7.73
CA GLY A 19 -0.01 6.79 -8.10
C GLY A 19 0.21 7.92 -7.09
N ASP A 20 -0.70 8.06 -6.13
CA ASP A 20 -0.68 9.12 -5.13
C ASP A 20 -0.48 8.56 -3.71
N PHE A 21 0.45 9.16 -2.96
CA PHE A 21 0.82 8.66 -1.64
C PHE A 21 -0.29 8.83 -0.61
N LYS A 22 -1.09 9.91 -0.71
CA LYS A 22 -2.19 10.15 0.21
C LYS A 22 -3.30 9.13 -0.02
N ALA A 23 -3.60 8.81 -1.26
CA ALA A 23 -4.54 7.76 -1.63
C ALA A 23 -4.12 6.37 -1.09
N ILE A 24 -2.82 6.05 -1.06
CA ILE A 24 -2.33 4.81 -0.44
C ILE A 24 -2.66 4.80 1.06
N VAL A 25 -2.38 5.90 1.77
CA VAL A 25 -2.66 5.99 3.21
C VAL A 25 -4.16 5.87 3.49
N GLU A 26 -5.01 6.49 2.67
CA GLU A 26 -6.46 6.39 2.81
C GLU A 26 -6.99 4.98 2.54
N ASP A 27 -6.43 4.28 1.56
CA ASP A 27 -6.77 2.88 1.29
C ASP A 27 -6.38 1.99 2.47
N LEU A 28 -5.15 2.14 2.99
CA LEU A 28 -4.68 1.39 4.16
C LEU A 28 -5.58 1.61 5.40
N ILE A 29 -6.01 2.84 5.68
CA ILE A 29 -6.92 3.15 6.81
C ILE A 29 -8.25 2.41 6.65
N ARG A 30 -8.76 2.31 5.42
CA ARG A 30 -10.03 1.65 5.13
C ARG A 30 -9.94 0.13 5.20
N THR A 31 -8.81 -0.46 4.78
CA THR A 31 -8.71 -1.90 4.58
C THR A 31 -8.03 -2.64 5.72
N ALA A 32 -7.06 -2.02 6.40
CA ALA A 32 -6.29 -2.68 7.45
C ALA A 32 -7.18 -3.09 8.64
N GLN A 33 -6.96 -4.29 9.15
CA GLN A 33 -7.68 -4.86 10.28
C GLN A 33 -6.74 -5.13 11.47
N PRO A 34 -7.29 -5.24 12.69
CA PRO A 34 -6.52 -5.73 13.82
C PRO A 34 -5.88 -7.08 13.48
N SER A 35 -4.61 -7.25 13.85
CA SER A 35 -3.75 -8.42 13.55
C SER A 35 -3.12 -8.46 12.15
N ASP A 36 -3.37 -7.48 11.28
CA ASP A 36 -2.66 -7.37 10.02
C ASP A 36 -1.19 -6.96 10.21
N VAL A 37 -0.32 -7.46 9.34
CA VAL A 37 1.07 -6.99 9.19
C VAL A 37 1.18 -6.20 7.90
N ILE A 38 1.54 -4.92 8.00
CA ILE A 38 1.75 -4.04 6.86
C ILE A 38 3.25 -3.85 6.64
N LEU A 39 3.72 -4.22 5.45
CA LEU A 39 5.11 -4.04 5.04
C LEU A 39 5.21 -2.93 3.98
N THR A 40 5.92 -1.85 4.30
CA THR A 40 6.31 -0.83 3.33
C THR A 40 7.69 -1.18 2.77
N LEU A 41 7.76 -1.55 1.48
CA LEU A 41 8.99 -2.05 0.85
C LEU A 41 9.32 -1.28 -0.42
N GLY A 42 10.59 -0.88 -0.53
CA GLY A 42 11.14 -0.15 -1.68
C GLY A 42 12.26 0.80 -1.24
N ALA A 43 13.07 1.25 -2.20
CA ALA A 43 14.05 2.29 -1.95
C ALA A 43 13.38 3.69 -1.99
N GLY A 44 13.93 4.64 -1.25
CA GLY A 44 13.48 6.04 -1.28
C GLY A 44 12.43 6.38 -0.22
N ASN A 45 11.37 7.08 -0.63
CA ASN A 45 10.42 7.72 0.29
C ASN A 45 9.22 6.84 0.71
N VAL A 46 9.21 5.55 0.38
CA VAL A 46 8.11 4.62 0.72
C VAL A 46 7.88 4.50 2.24
N LEU A 47 8.94 4.64 3.05
CA LEU A 47 8.86 4.64 4.52
C LEU A 47 7.83 5.66 5.04
N LYS A 48 7.76 6.83 4.39
CA LYS A 48 6.86 7.94 4.78
C LYS A 48 5.38 7.56 4.74
N ILE A 49 5.01 6.57 3.91
CA ILE A 49 3.63 6.06 3.85
C ILE A 49 3.28 5.35 5.16
N GLY A 50 4.18 4.52 5.68
CA GLY A 50 3.99 3.81 6.94
C GLY A 50 3.91 4.78 8.13
N GLU A 51 4.80 5.79 8.17
CA GLU A 51 4.77 6.85 9.17
C GLU A 51 3.44 7.63 9.14
N ALA A 52 2.98 8.02 7.95
CA ALA A 52 1.71 8.73 7.77
C ALA A 52 0.49 7.88 8.17
N PHE A 53 0.51 6.59 7.85
CA PHE A 53 -0.53 5.65 8.27
C PHE A 53 -0.60 5.52 9.79
N LEU A 54 0.53 5.29 10.46
CA LEU A 54 0.60 5.19 11.93
C LEU A 54 0.17 6.48 12.62
N ALA A 55 0.49 7.65 12.06
CA ALA A 55 0.09 8.94 12.63
C ALA A 55 -1.43 9.16 12.61
N ARG A 56 -2.16 8.56 11.67
CA ARG A 56 -3.62 8.70 11.51
C ARG A 56 -4.44 7.61 12.21
N ASN A 57 -3.80 6.49 12.56
CA ASN A 57 -4.41 5.31 13.21
C ASN A 57 -3.95 5.14 14.67
N LYS A 58 -3.73 6.26 15.38
CA LYS A 58 -3.57 6.28 16.84
C LYS A 58 -4.92 6.32 17.54
#